data_AF-A0A1Q4C531-F1
#
_entry.id   AF-A0A1Q4C531-F1
#
_cell.length_a   1.000
_cell.length_b   1.000
_cell.length_c   1.000
_cell.angle_alpha   90.00
_cell.angle_beta   90.00
_cell.angle_gamma   90.00
#
_symmetry.space_group_name_H-M   'P 1'
#
loop_
_entity.id
_entity.type
_entity.pdbx_description
1 polymer ?
#
loop_
_entity_poly.entity_id
_entity_poly.type
_entity_poly.pdbx_seq_one_letter_code
_entity_poly.pdbx_strand_id
1 'polypeptide(L)'
;MLRFRNAPLLALLLPFALLLPTGEAAADCIMPFKFNITSQGPWPAYMRVKSGEGCGSRTWRIDTFTAKRLYLAAAPQHGKVTLHAPGGYRYVSAKGYTGADRFTLKICGQTYGGYEGCADLLFNVTVF
;
A
#
# COMPACT_ATOMS: atom_id res chain seq x y z
N MET A 1 -2.57 -3.78 -73.64
CA MET A 1 -3.63 -4.49 -72.90
C MET A 1 -3.48 -4.12 -71.43
N LEU A 2 -4.28 -3.18 -70.90
CA LEU A 2 -5.61 -3.34 -70.28
C LEU A 2 -5.57 -3.60 -68.75
N ARG A 3 -5.91 -2.53 -68.03
CA ARG A 3 -6.34 -2.31 -66.63
C ARG A 3 -6.57 -3.52 -65.69
N PHE A 4 -6.11 -3.37 -64.44
CA PHE A 4 -6.83 -3.72 -63.20
C PHE A 4 -6.45 -2.69 -62.11
N ARG A 5 -7.27 -1.66 -61.86
CA ARG A 5 -8.38 -1.50 -60.87
C ARG A 5 -7.92 -0.89 -59.53
N ASN A 6 -8.34 0.36 -59.32
CA ASN A 6 -8.54 0.99 -58.01
C ASN A 6 -9.39 0.09 -57.09
N ALA A 7 -9.04 0.00 -55.80
CA ALA A 7 -9.92 0.36 -54.67
C ALA A 7 -9.23 0.09 -53.30
N PRO A 8 -9.52 0.91 -52.27
CA PRO A 8 -8.83 0.92 -50.99
C PRO A 8 -9.43 -0.09 -49.99
N LEU A 9 -8.60 -0.72 -49.17
CA LEU A 9 -9.03 -1.35 -47.91
C LEU A 9 -8.28 -0.64 -46.78
N LEU A 10 -8.90 0.34 -46.14
CA LEU A 10 -9.71 0.20 -44.92
C LEU A 10 -8.85 -0.16 -43.70
N ALA A 11 -8.87 0.77 -42.77
CA ALA A 11 -8.09 0.82 -41.54
C ALA A 11 -8.16 -0.45 -40.70
N LEU A 12 -7.01 -0.84 -40.16
CA LEU A 12 -6.93 -1.39 -38.81
C LEU A 12 -5.91 -0.54 -38.03
N LEU A 13 -6.35 0.67 -37.68
CA LEU A 13 -5.90 1.29 -36.45
C LEU A 13 -6.39 0.36 -35.34
N LEU A 14 -5.55 -0.58 -34.91
CA LEU A 14 -5.73 -1.17 -33.60
C LEU A 14 -5.76 0.02 -32.64
N PRO A 15 -6.86 0.28 -31.91
CA PRO A 15 -6.69 1.07 -30.71
C PRO A 15 -5.77 0.20 -29.87
N PHE A 16 -4.52 0.62 -29.76
CA PHE A 16 -3.70 0.25 -28.64
C PHE A 16 -4.49 0.79 -27.47
N ALA A 17 -5.42 -0.03 -26.97
CA ALA A 17 -6.10 0.20 -25.74
C ALA A 17 -4.95 0.28 -24.76
N LEU A 18 -4.54 1.52 -24.47
CA LEU A 18 -3.83 1.81 -23.25
C LEU A 18 -4.70 1.15 -22.19
N LEU A 19 -4.25 0.00 -21.69
CA LEU A 19 -4.47 -0.32 -20.30
C LEU A 19 -3.80 0.84 -19.54
N LEU A 20 -4.53 1.95 -19.45
CA LEU A 20 -4.38 2.86 -18.33
C LEU A 20 -4.50 1.93 -17.13
N PRO A 21 -3.48 1.83 -16.26
CA PRO A 21 -3.59 1.01 -15.08
C PRO A 21 -4.81 1.51 -14.30
N THR A 22 -5.91 0.76 -14.32
CA THR A 22 -7.10 1.08 -13.54
C THR A 22 -6.73 0.86 -12.09
N GLY A 23 -6.36 1.94 -11.43
CA GLY A 23 -5.86 1.93 -10.07
C GLY A 23 -4.74 2.95 -9.95
N GLU A 24 -5.11 4.22 -10.15
CA GLU A 24 -4.32 5.35 -9.66
C GLU A 24 -3.83 4.97 -8.27
N ALA A 25 -2.51 4.91 -8.13
CA ALA A 25 -1.87 4.59 -6.88
C ALA A 25 -2.41 5.57 -5.84
N ALA A 26 -3.30 5.09 -4.99
CA ALA A 26 -3.77 5.83 -3.85
C ALA A 26 -2.52 6.37 -3.15
N ALA A 27 -2.41 7.70 -3.19
CA ALA A 27 -1.24 8.42 -2.75
C ALA A 27 -0.84 7.83 -1.40
N ASP A 28 0.41 7.37 -1.27
CA ASP A 28 0.95 6.83 -0.02
C ASP A 28 0.44 7.70 1.12
N CYS A 29 -0.56 7.23 1.87
CA CYS A 29 -1.24 8.14 2.78
C CYS A 29 -0.20 8.53 3.81
N ILE A 30 0.13 9.81 3.83
CA ILE A 30 1.05 10.34 4.82
C ILE A 30 0.28 10.31 6.14
N MET A 31 0.46 9.22 6.87
CA MET A 31 -0.07 9.04 8.22
C MET A 31 1.08 9.28 9.20
N PRO A 32 1.33 10.54 9.61
CA PRO A 32 2.28 10.77 10.68
C PRO A 32 1.70 10.15 11.95
N PHE A 33 2.35 9.13 12.48
CA PHE A 33 2.04 8.63 13.80
C PHE A 33 3.34 8.28 14.53
N LYS A 34 3.35 8.51 15.84
CA LYS A 34 4.52 8.32 16.69
C LYS A 34 4.41 6.97 17.37
N PHE A 35 5.51 6.24 17.39
CA PHE A 35 5.67 5.01 18.15
C PHE A 35 7.11 4.91 18.64
N ASN A 36 7.36 4.01 19.60
CA ASN A 36 8.70 3.75 20.10
C ASN A 36 8.99 2.26 20.01
N ILE A 37 10.07 1.88 19.31
CA ILE A 37 10.46 0.47 19.16
C ILE A 37 10.96 -0.17 20.46
N THR A 38 11.35 0.62 21.47
CA THR A 38 11.73 0.08 22.79
C THR A 38 10.52 -0.20 23.68
N SER A 39 9.30 -0.02 23.17
CA SER A 39 8.06 -0.34 23.87
C SER A 39 7.10 -1.05 22.92
N GLN A 40 6.58 -2.19 23.36
CA GLN A 40 5.88 -3.12 22.48
C GLN A 40 4.59 -2.54 21.88
N GLY A 41 3.87 -1.64 22.57
CA GLY A 41 2.55 -1.17 22.10
C GLY A 41 1.39 -2.05 22.58
N PRO A 42 0.21 -2.02 21.92
CA PRO A 42 0.01 -1.58 20.55
C PRO A 42 -0.02 -0.05 20.39
N TRP A 43 0.61 0.45 19.33
CA TRP A 43 0.59 1.86 18.94
C TRP A 43 -0.49 2.07 17.87
N PRO A 44 -1.60 2.76 18.17
CA PRO A 44 -2.69 2.92 17.23
C PRO A 44 -2.34 3.94 16.15
N ALA A 45 -2.54 3.53 14.90
CA ALA A 45 -2.55 4.37 13.72
C ALA A 45 -3.95 4.33 13.09
N TYR A 46 -4.34 5.41 12.43
CA TYR A 46 -5.64 5.51 11.76
C TYR A 46 -5.41 5.85 10.31
N MET A 47 -6.23 5.33 9.39
CA MET A 47 -6.18 5.77 8.00
C MET A 47 -7.55 5.65 7.35
N ARG A 48 -7.77 6.46 6.32
CA ARG A 48 -8.99 6.43 5.52
C ARG A 48 -8.64 6.08 4.08
N VAL A 49 -9.40 5.19 3.48
CA VAL A 49 -9.12 4.67 2.14
C VAL A 49 -10.43 4.59 1.37
N LYS A 50 -10.43 4.96 0.09
CA LYS A 50 -11.61 4.69 -0.75
C LYS A 50 -11.75 3.20 -1.01
N SER A 51 -12.97 2.74 -1.23
CA SER A 51 -13.23 1.36 -1.60
C SER A 51 -12.47 0.94 -2.87
N GLY A 52 -11.70 -0.16 -2.79
CA GLY A 52 -10.83 -0.66 -3.86
C GLY A 52 -9.49 0.06 -4.01
N GLU A 53 -9.24 1.12 -3.23
CA GLU A 53 -7.98 1.87 -3.26
C GLU A 53 -6.97 1.37 -2.22
N GLY A 54 -5.72 1.81 -2.39
CA GLY A 54 -4.61 1.46 -1.51
C GLY A 54 -4.28 2.54 -0.47
N CYS A 55 -3.43 2.22 0.48
CA CYS A 55 -2.85 3.20 1.40
C CYS A 55 -1.62 2.58 2.04
N GLY A 56 -0.57 3.35 2.30
CA GLY A 56 0.62 2.79 2.91
C GLY A 56 1.81 3.73 2.92
N SER A 57 2.91 3.21 3.44
CA SER A 57 4.20 3.89 3.46
C SER A 57 5.18 3.11 2.60
N ARG A 58 5.68 3.73 1.52
CA ARG A 58 6.79 3.16 0.71
C ARG A 58 8.11 3.21 1.47
N THR A 59 8.32 4.26 2.25
CA THR A 59 9.47 4.46 3.12
C THR A 59 9.01 5.19 4.37
N TRP A 60 9.17 4.55 5.51
CA TRP A 60 8.97 5.22 6.79
C TRP A 60 10.03 6.31 6.94
N ARG A 61 9.65 7.53 7.30
CA ARG A 61 10.61 8.50 7.83
C ARG A 61 10.94 8.07 9.24
N ILE A 62 11.96 7.21 9.33
CA ILE A 62 12.50 6.70 10.59
C ILE A 62 13.75 7.52 10.91
N ASP A 63 13.51 8.75 11.34
CA ASP A 63 14.55 9.69 11.76
C ASP A 63 15.23 9.29 13.07
N THR A 64 14.69 8.29 13.80
CA THR A 64 15.11 7.94 15.16
C THR A 64 15.51 6.47 15.38
N PHE A 65 15.33 5.59 14.39
CA PHE A 65 15.74 4.18 14.46
C PHE A 65 16.01 3.55 13.08
N THR A 66 16.65 2.38 13.07
CA THR A 66 16.85 1.56 11.86
C THR A 66 15.94 0.35 11.93
N ALA A 67 15.02 0.21 10.98
CA ALA A 67 14.18 -0.99 10.87
C ALA A 67 15.02 -2.17 10.38
N LYS A 68 14.94 -3.30 11.10
CA LYS A 68 15.63 -4.55 10.75
C LYS A 68 14.66 -5.59 10.20
N ARG A 69 13.45 -5.68 10.75
CA ARG A 69 12.45 -6.70 10.40
C ARG A 69 11.04 -6.11 10.46
N LEU A 70 10.17 -6.61 9.58
CA LEU A 70 8.76 -6.22 9.51
C LEU A 70 7.89 -7.44 9.25
N TYR A 71 6.81 -7.58 10.02
CA TYR A 71 5.87 -8.70 9.93
C TYR A 71 4.43 -8.21 9.89
N LEU A 72 3.57 -8.99 9.24
CA LEU A 72 2.11 -8.87 9.36
C LEU A 72 1.68 -9.78 10.52
N ALA A 73 1.49 -9.19 11.70
CA ALA A 73 1.13 -9.93 12.92
C ALA A 73 -0.36 -10.32 12.95
N ALA A 74 -1.23 -9.47 12.37
CA ALA A 74 -2.64 -9.77 12.18
C ALA A 74 -3.09 -9.21 10.82
N ALA A 75 -3.69 -10.06 9.98
CA ALA A 75 -4.17 -9.68 8.67
C ALA A 75 -5.50 -8.90 8.74
N PRO A 76 -5.76 -7.98 7.78
CA PRO A 76 -7.08 -7.37 7.63
C PRO A 76 -8.15 -8.38 7.21
N GLN A 77 -9.41 -8.08 7.53
CA GLN A 77 -10.55 -8.88 7.09
C GLN A 77 -11.10 -8.44 5.74
N HIS A 78 -11.03 -7.14 5.43
CA HIS A 78 -11.67 -6.54 4.27
C HIS A 78 -10.68 -5.84 3.32
N GLY A 79 -9.44 -6.34 3.31
CA GLY A 79 -8.37 -5.82 2.47
C GLY A 79 -7.19 -6.77 2.42
N LYS A 80 -6.09 -6.29 1.85
CA LYS A 80 -4.83 -7.01 1.74
C LYS A 80 -3.67 -6.11 2.10
N VAL A 81 -2.75 -6.62 2.91
CA VAL A 81 -1.47 -5.96 3.21
C VAL A 81 -0.35 -6.65 2.43
N THR A 82 0.49 -5.86 1.77
CA THR A 82 1.77 -6.26 1.18
C THR A 82 2.88 -5.57 1.94
N LEU A 83 3.89 -6.32 2.38
CA LEU A 83 5.03 -5.76 3.12
C LEU A 83 6.15 -5.37 2.16
N HIS A 84 6.83 -4.27 2.47
CA HIS A 84 8.05 -3.83 1.82
C HIS A 84 9.17 -3.85 2.86
N ALA A 85 9.72 -5.04 3.13
CA ALA A 85 10.76 -5.20 4.14
C ALA A 85 12.09 -4.54 3.71
N PRO A 86 12.91 -4.06 4.68
CA PRO A 86 12.71 -4.08 6.13
C PRO A 86 11.83 -2.96 6.68
N GLY A 87 11.26 -2.09 5.83
CA GLY A 87 10.39 -1.00 6.26
C GLY A 87 9.48 -0.50 5.16
N GLY A 88 8.18 -0.59 5.38
CA GLY A 88 7.15 -0.11 4.46
C GLY A 88 6.05 -1.14 4.31
N TYR A 89 4.86 -0.69 3.95
CA TYR A 89 3.73 -1.58 3.66
C TYR A 89 2.75 -0.89 2.73
N ARG A 90 1.93 -1.70 2.06
CA ARG A 90 0.77 -1.23 1.30
C ARG A 90 -0.46 -2.05 1.68
N TYR A 91 -1.47 -1.37 2.20
CA TYR A 91 -2.83 -1.87 2.34
C TYR A 91 -3.63 -1.59 1.06
N VAL A 92 -4.57 -2.46 0.70
CA VAL A 92 -5.58 -2.25 -0.34
C VAL A 92 -6.91 -2.79 0.15
N SER A 93 -7.97 -1.98 0.14
CA SER A 93 -9.30 -2.44 0.54
C SER A 93 -9.92 -3.33 -0.55
N ALA A 94 -10.81 -4.24 -0.15
CA ALA A 94 -11.61 -5.00 -1.10
C ALA A 94 -12.56 -4.06 -1.85
N LYS A 95 -12.65 -4.22 -3.17
CA LYS A 95 -13.52 -3.39 -4.01
C LYS A 95 -14.99 -3.59 -3.61
N GLY A 96 -15.72 -2.50 -3.40
CA GLY A 96 -17.12 -2.50 -2.98
C GLY A 96 -17.33 -2.65 -1.48
N TYR A 97 -16.27 -2.83 -0.69
CA TYR A 97 -16.37 -2.79 0.76
C TYR A 97 -16.38 -1.34 1.27
N THR A 98 -17.26 -1.06 2.23
CA THR A 98 -17.34 0.19 2.98
C THR A 98 -17.54 -0.20 4.45
N GLY A 99 -16.74 0.36 5.35
CA GLY A 99 -16.77 -0.02 6.76
C GLY A 99 -15.40 0.01 7.43
N ALA A 100 -15.35 -0.56 8.63
CA ALA A 100 -14.15 -0.62 9.44
C ALA A 100 -13.31 -1.87 9.14
N ASP A 101 -12.02 -1.70 8.95
CA ASP A 101 -11.05 -2.79 8.83
C ASP A 101 -9.87 -2.55 9.76
N ARG A 102 -9.10 -3.58 10.08
CA ARG A 102 -7.95 -3.45 10.98
C ARG A 102 -6.85 -4.45 10.66
N PHE A 103 -5.59 -4.06 10.85
CA PHE A 103 -4.48 -5.00 10.82
C PHE A 103 -3.37 -4.56 11.76
N THR A 104 -2.47 -5.50 12.08
CA THR A 104 -1.33 -5.23 12.96
C THR A 104 -0.02 -5.55 12.26
N LEU A 105 0.89 -4.58 12.23
CA LEU A 105 2.27 -4.80 11.84
C LEU A 105 3.16 -4.90 13.07
N LYS A 106 4.15 -5.77 13.03
CA LYS A 106 5.24 -5.79 14.03
C LYS A 106 6.51 -5.34 13.36
N ILE A 107 7.06 -4.20 13.79
CA ILE A 107 8.34 -3.69 13.31
C ILE A 107 9.39 -3.86 14.39
N CYS A 108 10.55 -4.42 14.04
CA CYS A 108 11.68 -4.59 14.95
C CYS A 108 12.89 -3.85 14.38
N GLY A 109 13.68 -3.24 15.25
CA GLY A 109 14.80 -2.42 14.83
C GLY A 109 15.72 -2.06 15.98
N GLN A 110 16.55 -1.07 15.73
CA GLN A 110 17.48 -0.53 16.72
C GLN A 110 17.48 0.99 16.64
N THR A 111 17.39 1.66 17.79
CA THR A 111 17.51 3.12 17.88
C THR A 111 18.95 3.58 17.61
N TYR A 112 19.15 4.87 17.32
CA TYR A 112 20.52 5.42 17.22
C TYR A 112 21.35 5.24 18.51
N GLY A 113 20.69 5.14 19.67
CA GLY A 113 21.33 4.85 20.96
C GLY A 113 21.69 3.37 21.17
N GLY A 114 21.50 2.49 20.18
CA GLY A 114 21.87 1.08 20.26
C GLY A 114 20.80 0.17 20.90
N TYR A 115 19.72 0.73 21.43
CA TYR A 115 18.64 -0.07 22.01
C TYR A 115 17.87 -0.80 20.91
N GLU A 116 17.81 -2.12 21.03
CA GLU A 116 16.97 -2.97 20.18
C GLU A 116 15.57 -3.13 20.77
N GLY A 117 14.60 -3.31 19.88
CA GLY A 117 13.24 -3.61 20.30
C GLY A 117 12.29 -3.84 19.13
N CYS A 118 11.04 -4.10 19.48
CA CYS A 118 9.95 -4.23 18.53
C CYS A 118 8.74 -3.43 19.00
N ALA A 119 7.98 -2.89 18.04
CA ALA A 119 6.68 -2.27 18.26
C ALA A 119 5.60 -2.95 17.42
N ASP A 120 4.45 -3.20 18.05
CA ASP A 120 3.21 -3.64 17.43
C ASP A 120 2.40 -2.37 17.06
N LEU A 121 2.08 -2.23 15.77
CA LEU A 121 1.44 -1.08 15.16
C LEU A 121 0.02 -1.48 14.75
N LEU A 122 -1.00 -0.95 15.43
CA LEU A 122 -2.39 -1.28 15.18
C LEU A 122 -2.99 -0.26 14.20
N PHE A 123 -3.21 -0.66 12.96
CA PHE A 123 -3.86 0.17 11.96
C PHE A 123 -5.38 -0.01 12.02
N ASN A 124 -6.08 1.07 12.32
CA ASN A 124 -7.54 1.17 12.23
C ASN A 124 -7.89 1.86 10.91
N VAL A 125 -8.63 1.16 10.06
CA VAL A 125 -8.93 1.60 8.70
C VAL A 125 -10.41 1.94 8.59
N THR A 126 -10.72 3.10 8.03
CA THR A 126 -12.08 3.44 7.60
C THR A 126 -12.13 3.44 6.08
N VAL A 127 -12.89 2.49 5.52
CA VAL A 127 -13.11 2.38 4.08
C VAL A 127 -14.41 3.10 3.72
N PHE A 128 -14.36 4.00 2.76
CA PHE A 128 -15.50 4.84 2.32
C PHE A 128 -15.69 4.86 0.81
#